data_AF-A0A0L6WJ84-F1
#
_entry.id   AF-A0A0L6WJ84-F1
#
_cell.length_a   1.000
_cell.length_b   1.000
_cell.length_c   1.000
_cell.angle_alpha   90.00
_cell.angle_beta   90.00
_cell.angle_gamma   90.00
#
_symmetry.space_group_name_H-M   'P 1'
#
loop_
_entity.id
_entity.type
_entity.pdbx_description
1 polymer ?
#
loop_
_entity_poly.entity_id
_entity_poly.type
_entity_poly.pdbx_seq_one_letter_code
_entity_poly.pdbx_strand_id
1 'polypeptide(L)'
;MSHCSCYKTIEVGDRIYATTLCPPPTVAEIWASQTTFQYLAKAFAANSQLKPFCSTVPDHLYNFENIFFKAFFDSLSEHKQWNHAIELIPDAKLSSCKVYSLAPHEQDELDVFIQENLSSE
;
A
#
# COMPACT_ATOMS: atom_id res chain seq x y z
N MET A 1 13.49 -35.88 47.97
CA MET A 1 13.48 -34.41 47.99
C MET A 1 14.87 -33.94 47.56
N SER A 2 15.05 -33.71 46.26
CA SER A 2 16.36 -33.37 45.69
C SER A 2 16.47 -31.85 45.57
N HIS A 3 17.24 -31.23 46.47
CA HIS A 3 17.70 -29.86 46.27
C HIS A 3 18.91 -29.91 45.32
N CYS A 4 18.69 -29.65 44.04
CA CYS A 4 19.76 -29.34 43.10
C CYS A 4 19.96 -27.82 43.12
N SER A 5 20.90 -27.35 43.95
CA SER A 5 21.37 -25.97 43.89
C SER A 5 22.49 -25.91 42.87
N CYS A 6 22.20 -25.41 41.67
CA CYS A 6 23.19 -25.15 40.64
C CYS A 6 23.38 -23.63 40.54
N TYR A 7 24.08 -23.04 41.49
CA TYR A 7 24.71 -21.75 41.26
C TYR A 7 26.04 -22.04 40.57
N LYS A 8 26.15 -21.70 39.28
CA LYS A 8 27.46 -21.64 38.63
C LYS A 8 28.09 -20.30 38.98
N THR A 9 29.30 -20.34 39.53
CA THR A 9 30.15 -19.17 39.71
C THR A 9 30.53 -18.62 38.34
N ILE A 10 30.09 -17.40 38.03
CA ILE A 10 30.41 -16.68 36.79
C ILE A 10 31.93 -16.42 36.79
N GLU A 11 32.66 -17.01 35.84
CA GLU A 11 34.09 -16.77 35.71
C GLU A 11 34.34 -15.41 35.06
N VAL A 12 35.54 -14.84 35.22
CA VAL A 12 35.87 -13.52 34.65
C VAL A 12 35.72 -13.51 33.12
N GLY A 13 35.84 -14.67 32.46
CA GLY A 13 35.60 -14.85 31.02
C GLY A 13 34.13 -14.88 30.59
N ASP A 14 33.19 -15.06 31.53
CA ASP A 14 31.75 -15.05 31.26
C ASP A 14 31.13 -13.64 31.32
N ARG A 15 31.96 -12.62 31.61
CA ARG A 15 31.51 -11.23 31.72
C ARG A 15 31.45 -10.58 30.35
N ILE A 16 30.24 -10.36 29.85
CA ILE A 16 29.97 -9.54 28.68
C ILE A 16 29.93 -8.07 29.12
N TYR A 17 30.86 -7.23 28.65
CA TYR A 17 30.81 -5.79 28.87
C TYR A 17 29.87 -5.15 27.85
N ALA A 18 28.66 -4.80 28.26
CA ALA A 18 27.78 -3.97 27.45
C ALA A 18 28.25 -2.50 27.55
N THR A 19 29.00 -2.03 26.56
CA THR A 19 29.53 -0.64 26.50
C THR A 19 28.52 0.37 25.95
N THR A 20 27.37 -0.07 25.45
CA THR A 20 26.32 0.82 24.94
C THR A 20 25.08 0.75 25.82
N LEU A 21 25.18 1.33 27.03
CA LEU A 21 24.00 1.79 27.79
C LEU A 21 23.58 3.17 27.28
N CYS A 22 23.41 3.32 25.97
CA CYS A 22 22.62 4.42 25.47
C CYS A 22 21.16 3.98 25.64
N PRO A 23 20.31 4.73 26.35
CA PRO A 23 18.88 4.46 26.34
C PRO A 23 18.43 4.44 24.87
N PRO A 24 17.55 3.48 24.46
CA PRO A 24 16.95 3.55 23.14
C PRO A 24 16.34 4.94 23.00
N PRO A 25 16.61 5.66 21.89
CA PRO A 25 16.14 7.02 21.76
C PRO A 25 14.64 7.05 21.98
N THR A 26 14.18 7.92 22.89
CA THR A 26 12.76 8.07 23.27
C THR A 26 11.86 8.48 22.10
N VAL A 27 12.47 8.86 20.98
CA VAL A 27 11.82 9.16 19.71
C VAL A 27 12.63 8.46 18.62
N ALA A 28 11.97 7.69 17.75
CA ALA A 28 12.59 7.27 16.51
C ALA A 28 12.93 8.53 15.71
N GLU A 29 14.20 8.93 15.69
CA GLU A 29 14.66 10.02 14.84
C GLU A 29 14.66 9.52 13.39
N ILE A 30 13.54 9.75 12.71
CA ILE A 30 13.40 9.47 11.29
C ILE A 30 14.18 10.56 10.55
N TRP A 31 15.37 10.22 10.05
CA TRP A 31 16.13 11.04 9.11
C TRP A 31 15.48 10.99 7.72
N ALA A 32 14.29 11.56 7.60
CA ALA A 32 13.61 11.72 6.32
C ALA A 32 13.96 13.11 5.73
N SER A 33 14.77 13.12 4.67
CA SER A 33 14.94 14.29 3.83
C SER A 33 13.82 14.37 2.80
N GLN A 34 13.24 15.56 2.59
CA GLN A 34 12.29 15.75 1.50
C GLN A 34 13.01 15.64 0.15
N THR A 35 12.40 14.95 -0.80
CA THR A 35 12.83 14.97 -2.20
C THR A 35 12.38 16.27 -2.88
N THR A 36 13.03 16.64 -3.97
CA THR A 36 12.62 17.79 -4.80
C THR A 36 11.15 17.71 -5.20
N PHE A 37 10.66 16.50 -5.50
CA PHE A 37 9.26 16.28 -5.86
C PHE A 37 8.31 16.55 -4.70
N GLN A 38 8.64 16.11 -3.48
CA GLN A 38 7.82 16.38 -2.29
C GLN A 38 7.76 17.87 -1.98
N TYR A 39 8.88 18.59 -2.12
CA TYR A 39 8.90 20.04 -1.98
C TYR A 39 8.02 20.72 -3.03
N LEU A 40 8.12 20.31 -4.30
CA LEU A 40 7.29 20.85 -5.39
C LEU A 40 5.80 20.57 -5.17
N ALA A 41 5.44 19.35 -4.76
CA ALA A 41 4.06 18.98 -4.45
C ALA A 41 3.49 19.82 -3.29
N LYS A 42 4.30 20.04 -2.24
CA LYS A 42 3.91 20.89 -1.10
C LYS A 42 3.74 22.35 -1.52
N ALA A 43 4.67 22.88 -2.32
CA ALA A 43 4.56 24.23 -2.86
C ALA A 43 3.33 24.36 -3.78
N PHE A 44 3.05 23.36 -4.61
CA PHE A 44 1.87 23.34 -5.47
C PHE A 44 0.59 23.35 -4.62
N ALA A 45 0.47 22.48 -3.62
CA ALA A 45 -0.70 22.43 -2.74
C ALA A 45 -0.92 23.73 -1.95
N ALA A 46 0.16 24.38 -1.50
CA ALA A 46 0.08 25.67 -0.80
C ALA A 46 -0.35 26.84 -1.73
N ASN A 47 -0.11 26.72 -3.04
CA ASN A 47 -0.38 27.78 -4.02
C ASN A 47 -1.54 27.44 -4.98
N SER A 48 -2.12 26.24 -4.91
CA SER A 48 -3.19 25.81 -5.79
C SER A 48 -4.51 26.47 -5.38
N GLN A 49 -5.01 27.36 -6.24
CA GLN A 49 -6.40 27.80 -6.19
C GLN A 49 -7.25 26.88 -7.05
N LEU A 50 -8.50 26.63 -6.64
CA LEU A 50 -9.49 25.93 -7.46
C LEU A 50 -9.74 26.77 -8.71
N LYS A 51 -9.18 26.32 -9.83
CA LYS A 51 -9.39 26.90 -11.15
C LYS A 51 -10.54 26.17 -11.84
N PRO A 52 -11.38 26.86 -12.62
CA PRO A 52 -12.37 26.19 -13.44
C PRO A 52 -11.68 25.25 -14.43
N PHE A 53 -12.29 24.09 -14.71
CA PHE A 53 -11.73 23.05 -15.59
C PHE A 53 -11.26 23.63 -16.92
N CYS A 54 -12.11 24.45 -17.54
CA CYS A 54 -11.82 25.19 -18.77
C CYS A 54 -10.49 25.96 -18.73
N SER A 55 -10.11 26.58 -17.61
CA SER A 55 -8.83 27.30 -17.52
C SER A 55 -7.59 26.42 -17.29
N THR A 56 -7.79 25.13 -17.05
CA THR A 56 -6.72 24.19 -16.65
C THR A 56 -6.39 23.19 -17.76
N VAL A 57 -7.36 22.83 -18.60
CA VAL A 57 -7.16 21.92 -19.73
C VAL A 57 -7.16 22.69 -21.08
N PRO A 58 -6.58 22.13 -22.15
CA PRO A 58 -6.72 22.69 -23.49
C PRO A 58 -8.17 22.75 -24.01
N ASP A 59 -8.46 23.71 -24.90
CA ASP A 59 -9.81 23.96 -25.43
C ASP A 59 -10.53 22.75 -26.01
N HIS A 60 -9.80 21.85 -26.68
CA HIS A 60 -10.37 20.65 -27.29
C HIS A 60 -10.89 19.63 -26.27
N LEU A 61 -10.54 19.77 -24.99
CA LEU A 61 -10.95 18.88 -23.91
C LEU A 61 -12.17 19.37 -23.13
N TYR A 62 -12.67 20.59 -23.37
CA TYR A 62 -13.80 21.15 -22.62
C TYR A 62 -15.06 20.29 -22.72
N ASN A 63 -15.29 19.68 -23.89
CA ASN A 63 -16.45 18.80 -24.10
C ASN A 63 -16.37 17.47 -23.36
N PHE A 64 -15.21 17.14 -22.76
CA PHE A 64 -14.98 15.89 -22.04
C PHE A 64 -14.83 16.12 -20.53
N GLU A 65 -15.23 17.28 -20.01
CA GLU A 65 -15.20 17.61 -18.58
C GLU A 65 -15.81 16.49 -17.72
N ASN A 66 -16.87 15.86 -18.21
CA ASN A 66 -17.54 14.75 -17.54
C ASN A 66 -16.61 13.56 -17.26
N ILE A 67 -15.68 13.24 -18.17
CA ILE A 67 -14.75 12.11 -18.03
C ILE A 67 -13.74 12.36 -16.90
N PHE A 68 -13.46 13.63 -16.58
CA PHE A 68 -12.52 14.01 -15.53
C PHE A 68 -13.18 14.12 -14.15
N PHE A 69 -14.51 14.04 -14.04
CA PHE A 69 -15.16 13.98 -12.73
C PHE A 69 -14.93 12.62 -12.08
N LYS A 70 -14.61 12.66 -10.79
CA LYS A 70 -14.37 11.45 -9.97
C LYS A 70 -15.51 10.43 -10.08
N ALA A 71 -16.77 10.88 -10.16
CA ALA A 71 -17.93 10.01 -10.29
C ALA A 71 -17.91 9.14 -11.55
N PHE A 72 -17.39 9.64 -12.68
CA PHE A 72 -17.26 8.85 -13.92
C PHE A 72 -15.99 8.00 -13.94
N PHE A 73 -14.95 8.39 -13.20
CA PHE A 73 -13.73 7.60 -13.04
C PHE A 73 -13.95 6.35 -12.18
N ASP A 74 -14.71 6.50 -11.09
CA ASP A 74 -14.99 5.39 -10.17
C ASP A 74 -15.97 4.36 -10.79
N SER A 75 -16.72 4.75 -11.84
CA SER A 75 -17.66 3.86 -12.54
C SER A 75 -17.05 3.22 -13.78
N LEU A 76 -17.30 1.93 -13.99
CA LEU A 76 -16.97 1.27 -15.26
C LEU A 76 -17.92 1.73 -16.37
N SER A 77 -17.37 1.92 -17.58
CA SER A 77 -18.17 2.20 -18.77
C SER A 77 -19.06 1.01 -19.14
N GLU A 78 -20.19 1.29 -19.80
CA GLU A 78 -21.09 0.25 -20.31
C GLU A 78 -20.36 -0.80 -21.17
N HIS A 79 -20.86 -2.03 -21.11
CA HIS A 79 -20.30 -3.12 -21.89
C HIS A 79 -20.43 -2.86 -23.40
N LYS A 80 -19.32 -2.96 -24.15
CA LYS A 80 -19.29 -2.76 -25.60
C LYS A 80 -19.00 -4.07 -26.33
N GLN A 81 -19.29 -4.11 -27.63
CA GLN A 81 -19.04 -5.29 -28.49
C GLN A 81 -17.55 -5.66 -28.62
N TRP A 82 -16.65 -4.69 -28.39
CA TRP A 82 -15.20 -4.89 -28.40
C TRP A 82 -14.64 -5.18 -27.00
N ASN A 83 -15.50 -5.37 -26.00
CA ASN A 83 -15.03 -5.85 -24.72
C ASN A 83 -14.48 -7.27 -24.90
N HIS A 84 -13.41 -7.55 -24.17
CA HIS A 84 -12.75 -8.84 -24.24
C HIS A 84 -13.67 -9.92 -23.67
N ALA A 85 -14.11 -10.84 -24.53
CA ALA A 85 -14.77 -12.07 -24.12
C ALA A 85 -13.73 -13.19 -23.98
N ILE A 86 -13.83 -13.99 -22.93
CA ILE A 86 -13.01 -15.19 -22.76
C ILE A 86 -13.77 -16.35 -23.40
N GLU A 87 -13.40 -16.71 -24.63
CA GLU A 87 -13.98 -17.85 -25.34
C GLU A 87 -13.34 -19.15 -24.83
N LEU A 88 -14.17 -20.00 -24.21
CA LEU A 88 -13.72 -21.31 -23.75
C LEU A 88 -13.77 -22.32 -24.90
N ILE A 89 -12.74 -23.17 -24.99
CA ILE A 89 -12.78 -24.33 -25.88
C ILE A 89 -13.86 -25.33 -25.43
N PRO A 90 -14.44 -26.12 -26.35
CA PRO A 90 -15.36 -27.20 -25.97
C PRO A 90 -14.71 -28.14 -24.94
N ASP A 91 -15.50 -28.55 -23.94
CA ASP A 91 -15.06 -29.42 -22.83
C ASP A 91 -13.96 -28.84 -21.91
N ALA A 92 -13.71 -27.52 -21.98
CA ALA A 92 -12.81 -26.86 -21.03
C ALA A 92 -13.24 -27.12 -19.58
N LYS A 93 -12.33 -27.67 -18.79
CA LYS A 93 -12.53 -27.85 -17.35
C LYS A 93 -11.93 -26.65 -16.61
N LEU A 94 -12.76 -25.99 -15.80
CA LEU A 94 -12.26 -25.01 -14.82
C LEU A 94 -11.37 -25.74 -13.80
N SER A 95 -10.13 -25.29 -13.67
CA SER A 95 -9.19 -25.84 -12.70
C SER A 95 -9.36 -25.13 -11.36
N SER A 96 -9.74 -25.89 -10.32
CA SER A 96 -9.61 -25.44 -8.93
C SER A 96 -8.16 -25.57 -8.48
N CYS A 97 -7.34 -24.59 -8.83
CA CYS A 97 -5.95 -24.53 -8.38
C CYS A 97 -5.88 -24.30 -6.87
N LYS A 98 -4.84 -24.86 -6.23
CA LYS A 98 -4.58 -24.62 -4.80
C LYS A 98 -4.21 -23.14 -4.60
N VAL A 99 -4.87 -22.50 -3.64
CA VAL A 99 -4.45 -21.20 -3.12
C VAL A 99 -3.34 -21.46 -2.10
N TYR A 100 -2.16 -20.88 -2.32
CA TYR A 100 -1.06 -20.96 -1.37
C TYR A 100 -1.28 -19.94 -0.25
N SER A 101 -0.94 -20.34 0.98
CA SER A 101 -1.05 -19.46 2.13
C SER A 101 -0.09 -18.27 1.98
N LEU A 102 -0.62 -17.07 2.18
CA LEU A 102 0.15 -15.83 2.28
C LEU A 102 0.61 -15.60 3.72
N ALA A 103 1.59 -14.73 3.93
CA ALA A 103 1.91 -14.26 5.28
C ALA A 103 0.72 -13.45 5.83
N PRO A 104 0.49 -13.41 7.16
CA PRO A 104 -0.66 -12.71 7.72
C PRO A 104 -0.81 -11.26 7.25
N HIS A 105 0.30 -10.50 7.19
CA HIS A 105 0.27 -9.11 6.73
C HIS A 105 -0.12 -8.97 5.24
N GLU A 106 0.35 -9.86 4.37
CA GLU A 106 0.01 -9.85 2.94
C GLU A 106 -1.45 -10.22 2.73
N GLN A 107 -1.97 -11.15 3.54
CA GLN A 107 -3.38 -11.52 3.50
C GLN A 107 -4.26 -10.35 3.94
N ASP A 108 -3.90 -9.64 5.02
CA ASP A 108 -4.63 -8.46 5.48
C ASP A 108 -4.67 -7.37 4.41
N GLU A 109 -3.55 -7.10 3.72
CA GLU A 109 -3.50 -6.14 2.61
C GLU A 109 -4.35 -6.59 1.41
N LEU A 110 -4.31 -7.88 1.05
CA LEU A 110 -5.14 -8.44 -0.02
C LEU A 110 -6.63 -8.34 0.31
N ASP A 111 -7.00 -8.63 1.55
CA ASP A 111 -8.38 -8.57 2.01
C ASP A 111 -8.92 -7.12 1.94
N VAL A 112 -8.11 -6.13 2.34
CA VAL A 112 -8.45 -4.70 2.17
C VAL A 112 -8.64 -4.37 0.70
N PHE A 113 -7.69 -4.76 -0.16
CA PHE A 113 -7.77 -4.50 -1.60
C PHE A 113 -9.03 -5.10 -2.23
N ILE A 114 -9.34 -6.36 -1.92
CA ILE A 114 -10.55 -7.03 -2.41
C ILE A 114 -11.80 -6.29 -1.92
N GLN A 115 -11.85 -5.94 -0.63
CA GLN A 115 -12.99 -5.23 -0.05
C GLN A 115 -13.23 -3.88 -0.71
N GLU A 116 -12.18 -3.10 -0.99
CA GLU A 116 -12.28 -1.81 -1.68
C GLU A 116 -12.87 -1.94 -3.09
N ASN A 117 -12.42 -2.94 -3.85
CA ASN A 117 -12.90 -3.17 -5.22
C ASN A 117 -14.36 -3.68 -5.24
N LEU A 118 -14.76 -4.51 -4.27
CA LEU A 118 -16.14 -4.99 -4.15
C LEU A 118 -17.11 -3.94 -3.61
N SER A 119 -16.62 -2.97 -2.83
CA SER A 119 -17.45 -1.89 -2.27
C SER A 119 -17.75 -0.78 -3.29
N SER A 120 -17.15 -0.85 -4.47
CA SER A 120 -17.24 0.16 -5.54
C SER A 120 -18.25 -0.22 -6.65
N GLU A 121 -19.15 -1.18 -6.40
CA GLU A 121 -20.33 -1.49 -7.26
C GLU A 121 -21.51 -0.53 -7.02
#